data_AF-A0A3N5HT58-F1
#
_entry.id   AF-A0A3N5HT58-F1
#
_cell.length_a   1.000
_cell.length_b   1.000
_cell.length_c   1.000
_cell.angle_alpha   90.00
_cell.angle_beta   90.00
_cell.angle_gamma   90.00
#
_symmetry.space_group_name_H-M   'P 1'
#
loop_
_entity.id
_entity.type
_entity.pdbx_description
1 polymer ?
#
loop_
_entity_poly.entity_id
_entity_poly.type
_entity_poly.pdbx_seq_one_letter_code
_entity_poly.pdbx_strand_id
1 'polypeptide(L)'
;MSLPIRTTIEDVQAVCGLLAKKPTGATPAEARKIIDEKYLDGRKLAALKLWKLIDELEGRLKITDEGRRFVRDESGRVAALRRVLARVAAYRAVVERAHHKTESSVSATDVAAHWHQHFKSDASDSDRILNDQAVCFFQIASSAGLGTLVVGRKGNATRFEFDPKAVREFVDAEELDGPIASADELEEDEEVTEPSGTPSRDIQTNIPNAAAPPNQLGQAIFVAHGKNKTALTQLKTILDQFKIPYKVAIDEPNLGRPIGTKVREIMQACNCAILIFTADEEFQDSSGNKVWRPSENVVFELGASGYLYEKRIVIMKEDGVTFPTNFSDLGYISFSKDQLNAKSMDVLKELIGFGIVKIST
;
A
#
# COMPACT_ATOMS: atom_id res chain seq x y z
N MET A 1 -0.25 -5.83 -8.26
CA MET A 1 -0.63 -5.49 -9.66
C MET A 1 0.68 -5.52 -10.42
N SER A 2 0.78 -6.22 -11.56
CA SER A 2 2.09 -6.37 -12.26
C SER A 2 2.75 -5.02 -12.52
N LEU A 3 4.07 -4.94 -12.30
CA LEU A 3 4.84 -3.73 -12.61
C LEU A 3 4.72 -3.40 -14.10
N PRO A 4 4.64 -2.11 -14.45
CA PRO A 4 4.52 -1.65 -15.82
C PRO A 4 5.67 -2.09 -16.71
N ILE A 5 5.34 -2.33 -17.97
CA ILE A 5 6.32 -2.55 -19.04
C ILE A 5 6.04 -1.58 -20.18
N ARG A 6 7.10 -1.18 -20.88
CA ARG A 6 7.03 -0.45 -22.17
C ARG A 6 6.07 0.74 -22.17
N THR A 7 5.95 1.41 -21.03
CA THR A 7 5.17 2.65 -20.88
C THR A 7 6.15 3.79 -20.67
N THR A 8 6.13 4.76 -21.58
CA THR A 8 7.07 5.89 -21.60
C THR A 8 6.40 7.16 -21.09
N ILE A 9 7.20 8.21 -20.85
CA ILE A 9 6.68 9.54 -20.51
C ILE A 9 5.85 10.15 -21.65
N GLU A 10 6.16 9.83 -22.91
CA GLU A 10 5.35 10.23 -24.05
C GLU A 10 3.93 9.64 -23.97
N ASP A 11 3.82 8.38 -23.55
CA ASP A 11 2.53 7.73 -23.33
C ASP A 11 1.72 8.43 -22.23
N VAL A 12 2.38 8.75 -21.10
CA VAL A 12 1.75 9.47 -19.99
C VAL A 12 1.29 10.86 -20.43
N GLN A 13 2.15 11.59 -21.15
CA GLN A 13 1.85 12.94 -21.65
C GLN A 13 0.69 12.93 -22.64
N ALA A 14 0.61 11.95 -23.54
CA ALA A 14 -0.48 11.84 -24.50
C ALA A 14 -1.84 11.60 -23.81
N VAL A 15 -1.91 10.63 -22.89
CA VAL A 15 -3.16 10.27 -22.22
C VAL A 15 -3.58 11.33 -21.20
N CYS A 16 -2.67 11.77 -20.32
CA CYS A 16 -3.00 12.79 -19.32
C CYS A 16 -3.27 14.14 -19.99
N GLY A 17 -2.53 14.50 -21.05
CA GLY A 17 -2.76 15.74 -21.79
C GLY A 17 -4.11 15.79 -22.48
N LEU A 18 -4.61 14.66 -22.96
CA LEU A 18 -5.99 14.53 -23.44
C LEU A 18 -7.01 14.71 -22.31
N LEU A 19 -6.85 13.96 -21.22
CA LEU A 19 -7.84 13.92 -20.14
C LEU A 19 -7.90 15.23 -19.35
N ALA A 20 -6.79 15.98 -19.26
CA ALA A 20 -6.75 17.32 -18.66
C ALA A 20 -7.69 18.31 -19.38
N LYS A 21 -7.90 18.11 -20.69
CA LYS A 21 -8.83 18.91 -21.51
C LYS A 21 -10.27 18.39 -21.46
N LYS A 22 -10.53 17.26 -20.79
CA LYS A 22 -11.84 16.61 -20.69
C LYS A 22 -12.24 16.40 -19.23
N PRO A 23 -12.86 17.41 -18.58
CA PRO A 23 -13.21 17.37 -17.16
C PRO A 23 -14.10 16.19 -16.76
N THR A 24 -14.98 15.77 -17.67
CA THR A 24 -15.91 14.63 -17.49
C THR A 24 -15.27 13.27 -17.82
N GLY A 25 -13.98 13.24 -18.14
CA GLY A 25 -13.27 12.06 -18.62
C GLY A 25 -13.57 11.72 -20.08
N ALA A 26 -13.02 10.60 -20.55
CA ALA A 26 -13.26 10.08 -21.89
C ALA A 26 -13.42 8.56 -21.87
N THR A 27 -14.34 8.01 -22.67
CA THR A 27 -14.30 6.57 -22.95
C THR A 27 -13.08 6.24 -23.83
N PRO A 28 -12.58 4.99 -23.83
CA PRO A 28 -11.52 4.57 -24.76
C PRO A 28 -11.87 4.81 -26.24
N ALA A 29 -13.15 4.73 -26.61
CA ALA A 29 -13.61 5.01 -27.96
C ALA A 29 -13.57 6.52 -28.30
N GLU A 30 -13.91 7.39 -27.35
CA GLU A 30 -13.77 8.84 -27.50
C GLU A 30 -12.29 9.27 -27.55
N ALA A 31 -11.43 8.62 -26.77
CA ALA A 31 -10.01 8.92 -26.72
C ALA A 31 -9.29 8.56 -28.03
N ARG A 32 -9.63 7.41 -28.64
CA ARG A 32 -9.09 6.95 -29.94
C ARG A 32 -9.35 7.91 -31.10
N LYS A 33 -10.34 8.81 -30.98
CA LYS A 33 -10.62 9.84 -31.99
C LYS A 33 -9.66 11.03 -31.93
N ILE A 34 -8.90 11.18 -30.84
CA ILE A 34 -8.11 12.39 -30.55
C ILE A 34 -6.61 12.06 -30.47
N ILE A 35 -6.27 10.91 -29.89
CA ILE A 35 -4.88 10.44 -29.81
C ILE A 35 -4.74 9.08 -30.48
N ASP A 36 -3.53 8.79 -30.94
CA ASP A 36 -3.18 7.51 -31.57
C ASP A 36 -3.51 6.33 -30.65
N GLU A 37 -4.07 5.27 -31.22
CA GLU A 37 -4.47 4.05 -30.50
C GLU A 37 -3.30 3.40 -29.74
N LYS A 38 -2.06 3.58 -30.21
CA LYS A 38 -0.87 3.08 -29.51
C LYS A 38 -0.72 3.60 -28.08
N TYR A 39 -1.28 4.79 -27.76
CA TYR A 39 -1.25 5.38 -26.42
C TYR A 39 -2.33 4.81 -25.50
N LEU A 40 -3.33 4.13 -26.07
CA LEU A 40 -4.47 3.55 -25.37
C LEU A 40 -4.36 2.03 -25.22
N ASP A 41 -3.17 1.46 -25.46
CA ASP A 41 -2.86 0.06 -25.18
C ASP A 41 -3.16 -0.26 -23.70
N GLY A 42 -3.82 -1.40 -23.47
CA GLY A 42 -4.29 -1.79 -22.14
C GLY A 42 -3.18 -1.86 -21.08
N ARG A 43 -1.94 -2.18 -21.46
CA ARG A 43 -0.80 -2.23 -20.54
C ARG A 43 -0.38 -0.83 -20.10
N LYS A 44 -0.42 0.14 -21.01
CA LYS A 44 -0.12 1.55 -20.72
C LYS A 44 -1.20 2.14 -19.82
N LEU A 45 -2.48 1.89 -20.13
CA LEU A 45 -3.58 2.33 -19.28
C LEU A 45 -3.53 1.69 -17.89
N ALA A 46 -3.15 0.41 -17.79
CA ALA A 46 -2.91 -0.24 -16.50
C ALA A 46 -1.75 0.41 -15.73
N ALA A 47 -0.66 0.80 -16.41
CA ALA A 47 0.46 1.51 -15.80
C ALA A 47 0.06 2.88 -15.27
N LEU A 48 -0.66 3.69 -16.05
CA LEU A 48 -1.13 5.00 -15.60
C LEU A 48 -2.10 4.90 -14.41
N LYS A 49 -2.93 3.85 -14.36
CA LYS A 49 -3.81 3.55 -13.21
C LYS A 49 -3.02 3.13 -11.98
N LEU A 50 -2.02 2.27 -12.14
CA LEU A 50 -1.12 1.88 -11.05
C LEU A 50 -0.38 3.09 -10.47
N TRP A 51 0.07 4.00 -11.34
CA TRP A 51 0.74 5.24 -10.97
C TRP A 51 -0.21 6.31 -10.41
N LYS A 52 -1.53 6.04 -10.40
CA LYS A 52 -2.57 6.97 -9.94
C LYS A 52 -2.58 8.30 -10.71
N LEU A 53 -2.17 8.29 -11.97
CA LEU A 53 -2.25 9.46 -12.85
C LEU A 53 -3.61 9.57 -13.54
N ILE A 54 -4.28 8.43 -13.69
CA ILE A 54 -5.65 8.32 -14.16
C ILE A 54 -6.41 7.31 -13.31
N ASP A 55 -7.73 7.42 -13.30
CA ASP A 55 -8.65 6.42 -12.78
C ASP A 55 -9.69 6.05 -13.85
N GLU A 56 -10.44 4.99 -13.59
CA GLU A 56 -11.52 4.53 -14.45
C GLU A 56 -12.80 4.40 -13.62
N LEU A 57 -13.84 5.15 -14.01
CA LEU A 57 -15.14 5.14 -13.37
C LEU A 57 -16.21 4.97 -14.44
N GLU A 58 -17.06 3.95 -14.28
CA GLU A 58 -18.17 3.66 -15.21
C GLU A 58 -17.72 3.57 -16.69
N GLY A 59 -16.55 2.98 -16.93
CA GLY A 59 -15.96 2.83 -18.27
C GLY A 59 -15.39 4.12 -18.88
N ARG A 60 -15.30 5.20 -18.10
CA ARG A 60 -14.65 6.46 -18.49
C ARG A 60 -13.31 6.61 -17.79
N LEU A 61 -12.27 6.87 -18.57
CA LEU A 61 -10.97 7.29 -18.06
C LEU A 61 -11.07 8.73 -17.57
N LYS A 62 -10.62 8.97 -16.34
CA LYS A 62 -10.58 10.30 -15.72
C LYS A 62 -9.16 10.61 -15.27
N ILE A 63 -8.75 11.86 -15.44
CA ILE A 63 -7.48 12.33 -14.89
C ILE A 63 -7.63 12.57 -13.38
N THR A 64 -6.61 12.18 -12.63
CA THR A 64 -6.51 12.47 -11.19
C THR A 64 -5.83 13.82 -10.97
N ASP A 65 -5.78 14.32 -9.74
CA ASP A 65 -5.02 15.53 -9.41
C ASP A 65 -3.52 15.35 -9.66
N GLU A 66 -3.01 14.15 -9.43
CA GLU A 66 -1.61 13.81 -9.73
C GLU A 66 -1.35 13.82 -11.25
N GLY A 67 -2.29 13.31 -12.06
CA GLY A 67 -2.23 13.40 -13.52
C GLY A 67 -2.32 14.85 -14.02
N ARG A 68 -3.14 15.69 -13.40
CA ARG A 68 -3.23 17.13 -13.71
C ARG A 68 -1.91 17.83 -13.37
N ARG A 69 -1.34 17.53 -12.21
CA ARG A 69 -0.03 18.04 -11.79
C ARG A 69 1.06 17.66 -12.77
N PHE A 70 1.05 16.41 -13.25
CA PHE A 70 2.02 15.92 -14.23
C PHE A 70 2.04 16.73 -15.54
N VAL A 71 0.88 17.18 -16.04
CA VAL A 71 0.80 17.92 -17.31
C VAL A 71 0.89 19.44 -17.18
N ARG A 72 0.93 19.97 -15.95
CA ARG A 72 0.87 21.42 -15.69
C ARG A 72 2.12 22.14 -16.19
N ASP A 73 3.28 21.73 -15.69
CA ASP A 73 4.59 22.31 -15.98
C ASP A 73 5.69 21.28 -15.65
N GLU A 74 6.95 21.63 -15.87
CA GLU A 74 8.09 20.73 -15.63
C GLU A 74 8.27 20.37 -14.14
N SER A 75 8.06 21.33 -13.23
CA SER A 75 8.17 21.10 -11.79
C SER A 75 7.07 20.16 -11.28
N GLY A 76 5.83 20.38 -11.74
CA GLY A 76 4.68 19.52 -11.47
C GLY A 76 4.89 18.11 -12.01
N ARG A 77 5.49 17.97 -13.20
CA ARG A 77 5.88 16.67 -13.76
C ARG A 77 6.85 15.93 -12.85
N VAL A 78 7.95 16.59 -12.46
CA VAL A 78 8.97 16.00 -11.58
C VAL A 78 8.35 15.59 -10.24
N ALA A 79 7.56 16.47 -9.62
CA ALA A 79 6.88 16.18 -8.36
C ALA A 79 5.92 14.98 -8.47
N ALA A 80 5.12 14.90 -9.53
CA ALA A 80 4.20 13.79 -9.75
C ALA A 80 4.93 12.46 -9.94
N LEU A 81 6.02 12.45 -10.71
CA LEU A 81 6.81 11.23 -10.92
C LEU A 81 7.58 10.81 -9.65
N ARG A 82 8.05 11.75 -8.82
CA ARG A 82 8.62 11.43 -7.50
C ARG A 82 7.58 10.73 -6.62
N ARG A 83 6.33 11.21 -6.59
CA ARG A 83 5.24 10.54 -5.87
C ARG A 83 4.91 9.14 -6.42
N VAL A 84 5.05 8.93 -7.73
CA VAL A 84 4.93 7.58 -8.32
C VAL A 84 6.04 6.66 -7.81
N LEU A 85 7.28 7.13 -7.78
CA LEU A 85 8.44 6.35 -7.31
C LEU A 85 8.32 5.99 -5.83
N ALA A 86 7.83 6.91 -5.01
CA ALA A 86 7.55 6.70 -3.59
C ALA A 86 6.43 5.68 -3.34
N ARG A 87 5.33 5.78 -4.09
CA ARG A 87 4.13 4.96 -3.92
C ARG A 87 4.34 3.50 -4.31
N VAL A 88 5.10 3.25 -5.38
CA VAL A 88 5.35 1.89 -5.87
C VAL A 88 6.49 1.29 -5.05
N ALA A 89 6.18 0.41 -4.11
CA ALA A 89 7.14 -0.16 -3.16
C ALA A 89 8.40 -0.76 -3.84
N ALA A 90 8.22 -1.43 -4.98
CA ALA A 90 9.34 -1.97 -5.76
C ALA A 90 10.28 -0.87 -6.29
N TYR A 91 9.73 0.28 -6.69
CA TYR A 91 10.51 1.42 -7.20
C TYR A 91 11.24 2.11 -6.06
N ARG A 92 10.52 2.40 -4.96
CA ARG A 92 11.07 3.03 -3.77
C ARG A 92 12.24 2.24 -3.20
N ALA A 93 12.11 0.93 -3.06
CA ALA A 93 13.15 0.07 -2.52
C ALA A 93 14.46 0.13 -3.33
N VAL A 94 14.41 0.35 -4.64
CA VAL A 94 15.62 0.52 -5.47
C VAL A 94 16.30 1.85 -5.17
N VAL A 95 15.54 2.92 -5.00
CA VAL A 95 16.06 4.26 -4.70
C VAL A 95 16.62 4.33 -3.27
N GLU A 96 15.92 3.78 -2.29
CA GLU A 96 16.38 3.66 -0.89
C GLU A 96 17.66 2.84 -0.80
N ARG A 97 17.72 1.70 -1.50
CA ARG A 97 18.94 0.88 -1.56
C ARG A 97 20.12 1.67 -2.13
N ALA A 98 19.89 2.44 -3.20
CA ALA A 98 20.92 3.27 -3.80
C ALA A 98 21.45 4.32 -2.81
N HIS A 99 20.55 4.94 -2.04
CA HIS A 99 20.90 5.88 -0.98
C HIS A 99 21.73 5.21 0.13
N HIS A 100 21.21 4.15 0.75
CA HIS A 100 21.85 3.51 1.91
C HIS A 100 23.18 2.81 1.57
N LYS A 101 23.29 2.23 0.37
CA LYS A 101 24.52 1.58 -0.09
C LYS A 101 25.47 2.52 -0.82
N THR A 102 25.09 3.78 -1.01
CA THR A 102 25.84 4.76 -1.82
C THR A 102 26.14 4.21 -3.23
N GLU A 103 25.19 3.47 -3.82
CA GLU A 103 25.32 2.94 -5.19
C GLU A 103 25.17 4.09 -6.19
N SER A 104 26.21 4.34 -7.00
CA SER A 104 26.16 5.36 -8.07
C SER A 104 25.49 4.86 -9.34
N SER A 105 25.34 3.55 -9.52
CA SER A 105 24.64 2.97 -10.66
C SER A 105 24.08 1.58 -10.37
N VAL A 106 23.04 1.18 -11.12
CA VAL A 106 22.44 -0.15 -11.04
C VAL A 106 22.02 -0.64 -12.43
N SER A 107 22.27 -1.91 -12.77
CA SER A 107 21.81 -2.48 -14.03
C SER A 107 20.33 -2.89 -13.99
N ALA A 108 19.68 -2.96 -15.15
CA ALA A 108 18.32 -3.49 -15.28
C ALA A 108 18.23 -4.93 -14.78
N THR A 109 19.29 -5.71 -14.95
CA THR A 109 19.39 -7.10 -14.49
C THR A 109 19.47 -7.19 -12.97
N ASP A 110 20.19 -6.28 -12.30
CA ASP A 110 20.27 -6.25 -10.83
C ASP A 110 18.94 -5.80 -10.20
N VAL A 111 18.26 -4.83 -10.83
CA VAL A 111 16.90 -4.43 -10.43
C VAL A 111 15.92 -5.59 -10.63
N ALA A 112 15.98 -6.26 -11.78
CA ALA A 112 15.16 -7.44 -12.07
C ALA A 112 15.37 -8.55 -11.03
N ALA A 113 16.62 -8.88 -10.70
CA ALA A 113 16.94 -9.89 -9.70
C ALA A 113 16.40 -9.51 -8.32
N HIS A 114 16.59 -8.26 -7.91
CA HIS A 114 16.06 -7.73 -6.65
C HIS A 114 14.54 -7.81 -6.59
N TRP A 115 13.83 -7.44 -7.66
CA TRP A 115 12.38 -7.53 -7.70
C TRP A 115 11.87 -8.97 -7.78
N HIS A 116 12.56 -9.85 -8.47
CA HIS A 116 12.22 -11.26 -8.48
C HIS A 116 12.31 -11.87 -7.06
N GLN A 117 13.29 -11.44 -6.27
CA GLN A 117 13.50 -11.91 -4.89
C GLN A 117 12.52 -11.29 -3.87
N HIS A 118 12.27 -9.98 -3.95
CA HIS A 118 11.58 -9.22 -2.90
C HIS A 118 10.18 -8.72 -3.28
N PHE A 119 9.84 -8.72 -4.56
CA PHE A 119 8.59 -8.16 -5.11
C PHE A 119 7.91 -9.12 -6.09
N LYS A 120 8.03 -10.43 -5.86
CA LYS A 120 7.56 -11.49 -6.79
C LYS A 120 6.07 -11.39 -7.16
N SER A 121 5.22 -10.82 -6.30
CA SER A 121 3.80 -10.59 -6.59
C SER A 121 3.54 -9.53 -7.67
N ASP A 122 4.48 -8.60 -7.85
CA ASP A 122 4.37 -7.51 -8.83
C ASP A 122 5.36 -7.70 -10.00
N ALA A 123 6.46 -8.40 -9.77
CA ALA A 123 7.49 -8.69 -10.74
C ALA A 123 7.10 -9.91 -11.61
N SER A 124 7.52 -9.93 -12.88
CA SER A 124 7.25 -11.08 -13.75
C SER A 124 8.15 -12.28 -13.42
N ASP A 125 7.70 -13.51 -13.71
CA ASP A 125 8.57 -14.69 -13.69
C ASP A 125 9.44 -14.83 -14.96
N SER A 126 9.23 -13.96 -15.96
CA SER A 126 10.03 -13.94 -17.18
C SER A 126 11.17 -12.93 -17.08
N ASP A 127 12.42 -13.38 -17.19
CA ASP A 127 13.63 -12.53 -17.20
C ASP A 127 13.54 -11.38 -18.19
N ARG A 128 12.99 -11.64 -19.38
CA ARG A 128 12.79 -10.63 -20.41
C ARG A 128 11.80 -9.55 -19.95
N ILE A 129 10.69 -9.95 -19.36
CA ILE A 129 9.65 -9.03 -18.89
C ILE A 129 10.15 -8.25 -17.67
N LEU A 130 10.88 -8.89 -16.75
CA LEU A 130 11.52 -8.24 -15.61
C LEU A 130 12.50 -7.13 -16.05
N ASN A 131 13.33 -7.40 -17.06
CA ASN A 131 14.20 -6.37 -17.62
C ASN A 131 13.39 -5.23 -18.25
N ASP A 132 12.31 -5.54 -18.98
CA ASP A 132 11.39 -4.52 -19.53
C ASP A 132 10.73 -3.69 -18.40
N GLN A 133 10.42 -4.29 -17.24
CA GLN A 133 9.89 -3.60 -16.06
C GLN A 133 10.94 -2.65 -15.45
N ALA A 134 12.18 -3.12 -15.29
CA ALA A 134 13.27 -2.32 -14.75
C ALA A 134 13.59 -1.11 -15.65
N VAL A 135 13.58 -1.30 -16.97
CA VAL A 135 13.75 -0.20 -17.93
C VAL A 135 12.59 0.80 -17.86
N CYS A 136 11.35 0.34 -17.67
CA CYS A 136 10.20 1.23 -17.47
C CYS A 136 10.38 2.09 -16.21
N PHE A 137 10.82 1.50 -15.10
CA PHE A 137 11.20 2.24 -13.90
C PHE A 137 12.30 3.26 -14.15
N PHE A 138 13.37 2.90 -14.86
CA PHE A 138 14.46 3.83 -15.17
C PHE A 138 13.99 5.05 -15.97
N GLN A 139 13.00 4.90 -16.85
CA GLN A 139 12.40 6.04 -17.56
C GLN A 139 11.68 6.97 -16.60
N ILE A 140 10.88 6.43 -15.67
CA ILE A 140 10.20 7.22 -14.64
C ILE A 140 11.20 7.91 -13.72
N ALA A 141 12.21 7.18 -13.22
CA ALA A 141 13.25 7.70 -12.34
C ALA A 141 14.06 8.82 -13.01
N SER A 142 14.40 8.67 -14.30
CA SER A 142 15.12 9.71 -15.03
C SER A 142 14.29 10.97 -15.19
N SER A 143 13.01 10.84 -15.55
CA SER A 143 12.10 11.98 -15.69
C SER A 143 11.64 12.60 -14.37
N ALA A 144 11.81 11.90 -13.25
CA ALA A 144 11.69 12.43 -11.91
C ALA A 144 12.97 13.14 -11.40
N GLY A 145 14.01 13.19 -12.25
CA GLY A 145 15.28 13.85 -11.94
C GLY A 145 16.15 13.08 -10.95
N LEU A 146 15.99 11.77 -10.79
CA LEU A 146 16.83 10.96 -9.89
C LEU A 146 18.15 10.50 -10.52
N GLY A 147 18.34 10.75 -11.82
CA GLY A 147 19.51 10.31 -12.56
C GLY A 147 19.26 10.09 -14.04
N THR A 148 20.15 9.33 -14.67
CA THR A 148 20.16 9.12 -16.13
C THR A 148 20.04 7.64 -16.47
N LEU A 149 19.08 7.31 -17.34
CA LEU A 149 19.02 6.00 -17.99
C LEU A 149 20.09 5.90 -19.08
N VAL A 150 21.00 4.95 -18.94
CA VAL A 150 22.02 4.62 -19.94
C VAL A 150 21.65 3.32 -20.66
N VAL A 151 21.32 3.43 -21.95
CA VAL A 151 20.95 2.28 -22.78
C VAL A 151 22.20 1.46 -23.14
N GLY A 152 22.18 0.19 -22.77
CA GLY A 152 23.27 -0.75 -23.05
C GLY A 152 23.44 -1.01 -24.55
N ARG A 153 24.69 -0.98 -25.04
CA ARG A 153 25.06 -1.33 -26.43
C ARG A 153 26.34 -2.17 -26.42
N LYS A 154 26.50 -3.03 -27.42
CA LYS A 154 27.71 -3.86 -27.62
C LYS A 154 28.07 -4.71 -26.39
N GLY A 155 27.09 -5.37 -25.79
CA GLY A 155 27.28 -6.26 -24.63
C GLY A 155 27.26 -5.56 -23.27
N ASN A 156 27.22 -4.21 -23.22
CA ASN A 156 26.98 -3.50 -21.96
C ASN A 156 25.51 -3.60 -21.55
N ALA A 157 25.26 -3.80 -20.25
CA ALA A 157 23.91 -3.80 -19.70
C ALA A 157 23.28 -2.39 -19.73
N THR A 158 21.96 -2.34 -19.94
CA THR A 158 21.17 -1.13 -19.67
C THR A 158 21.19 -0.88 -18.18
N ARG A 159 21.49 0.36 -17.78
CA ARG A 159 21.67 0.73 -16.37
C ARG A 159 21.10 2.12 -16.09
N PHE A 160 20.97 2.42 -14.82
CA PHE A 160 20.65 3.74 -14.34
C PHE A 160 21.83 4.29 -13.54
N GLU A 161 22.21 5.53 -13.82
CA GLU A 161 23.24 6.27 -13.09
C GLU A 161 22.54 7.29 -12.20
N PHE A 162 22.66 7.13 -10.89
CA PHE A 162 21.97 7.95 -9.91
C PHE A 162 22.65 9.31 -9.74
N ASP A 163 21.85 10.37 -9.56
CA ASP A 163 22.33 11.62 -8.99
C ASP A 163 22.28 11.51 -7.45
N PRO A 164 23.42 11.46 -6.74
CA PRO A 164 23.45 11.25 -5.30
C PRO A 164 22.70 12.35 -4.51
N LYS A 165 22.71 13.59 -5.02
CA LYS A 165 22.02 14.71 -4.37
C LYS A 165 20.52 14.54 -4.54
N ALA A 166 20.05 14.27 -5.75
CA ALA A 166 18.62 14.09 -6.01
C ALA A 166 18.04 12.85 -5.31
N VAL A 167 18.81 11.76 -5.21
CA VAL A 167 18.43 10.55 -4.47
C VAL A 167 18.34 10.83 -2.97
N ARG A 168 19.30 11.55 -2.38
CA ARG A 168 19.22 11.98 -0.97
C ARG A 168 18.00 12.85 -0.73
N GLU A 169 17.80 13.90 -1.53
CA GLU A 169 16.61 14.76 -1.41
C GLU A 169 15.31 13.98 -1.53
N PHE A 170 15.26 12.95 -2.39
CA PHE A 170 14.09 12.10 -2.52
C PHE A 170 13.81 11.27 -1.27
N VAL A 171 14.84 10.65 -0.68
CA VAL A 171 14.70 9.82 0.53
C VAL A 171 14.42 10.69 1.76
N ASP A 172 15.15 11.79 1.92
CA ASP A 172 14.98 12.72 3.05
C ASP A 172 13.60 13.41 3.01
N ALA A 173 13.09 13.72 1.80
CA ALA A 173 11.74 14.29 1.66
C ALA A 173 10.65 13.28 2.05
N GLU A 174 10.85 11.98 1.84
CA GLU A 174 9.94 10.93 2.31
C GLU A 174 10.03 10.72 3.83
N GLU A 175 11.20 10.92 4.44
CA GLU A 175 11.36 10.89 5.91
C GLU A 175 10.63 12.06 6.60
N LEU A 176 10.47 13.19 5.89
CA LEU A 176 9.70 14.36 6.33
C LEU A 176 8.20 14.28 5.98
N ASP A 177 7.85 13.66 4.84
CA ASP A 177 6.48 13.30 4.42
C ASP A 177 6.13 11.85 4.85
N GLY A 178 6.28 11.54 6.14
CA GLY A 178 5.62 10.37 6.73
C GLY A 178 4.15 10.30 6.29
N PRO A 179 3.57 9.09 6.17
CA PRO A 179 2.58 8.73 5.17
C PRO A 179 1.60 9.86 4.86
N ILE A 180 1.77 10.44 3.65
CA ILE A 180 0.98 11.52 3.04
C ILE A 180 -0.39 11.62 3.72
N ALA A 181 -0.47 12.49 4.72
CA ALA A 181 -1.72 13.08 5.13
C ALA A 181 -2.35 13.66 3.88
N SER A 182 -3.62 13.34 3.67
CA SER A 182 -4.45 13.90 2.62
C SER A 182 -4.19 15.40 2.52
N ALA A 183 -3.68 15.83 1.37
CA ALA A 183 -3.67 17.22 0.96
C ALA A 183 -5.10 17.64 0.64
N ASP A 184 -5.89 17.83 1.69
CA ASP A 184 -7.03 18.72 1.73
C ASP A 184 -6.78 19.59 2.95
N GLU A 185 -6.06 20.68 2.74
CA GLU A 185 -6.09 21.94 3.51
C GLU A 185 -5.03 22.87 2.91
N LEU A 186 -5.33 23.38 1.72
CA LEU A 186 -4.89 24.71 1.31
C LEU A 186 -6.17 25.49 1.04
N GLU A 187 -6.68 26.16 2.07
CA GLU A 187 -7.41 27.40 1.84
C GLU A 187 -6.62 28.52 2.50
N GLU A 188 -6.39 29.54 1.68
CA GLU A 188 -5.78 30.81 2.02
C GLU A 188 -6.60 31.49 3.12
N ASP A 189 -5.88 32.14 4.04
CA ASP A 189 -6.44 33.13 4.94
C ASP A 189 -7.12 34.25 4.14
N GLU A 190 -8.45 34.23 4.06
CA GLU A 190 -9.24 35.47 4.04
C GLU A 190 -10.37 35.37 5.08
N GLU A 191 -10.07 35.88 6.27
CA GLU A 191 -11.05 36.08 7.32
C GLU A 191 -11.88 37.34 7.01
N VAL A 192 -13.19 37.13 6.96
CA VAL A 192 -14.25 38.13 6.84
C VAL A 192 -14.33 38.93 8.16
N THR A 193 -14.48 40.27 8.10
CA THR A 193 -15.64 41.04 8.65
C THR A 193 -15.34 42.50 9.05
N GLU A 194 -16.38 43.31 8.85
CA GLU A 194 -16.54 44.72 9.23
C GLU A 194 -16.21 45.05 10.70
N PRO A 195 -15.92 46.33 11.03
CA PRO A 195 -15.43 46.71 12.35
C PRO A 195 -16.56 47.10 13.31
N SER A 196 -16.54 46.61 14.55
CA SER A 196 -17.18 47.28 15.70
C SER A 196 -16.57 46.75 17.02
N GLY A 197 -15.97 47.52 17.93
CA GLY A 197 -15.70 48.96 18.03
C GLY A 197 -14.48 49.16 18.95
N THR A 198 -13.67 50.18 18.66
CA THR A 198 -12.25 50.39 19.02
C THR A 198 -11.91 50.43 20.52
N PRO A 199 -10.98 49.56 21.00
CA PRO A 199 -9.76 50.03 21.70
C PRO A 199 -8.55 49.04 21.69
N SER A 200 -7.37 49.49 22.16
CA SER A 200 -6.14 48.69 22.35
C SER A 200 -5.70 48.66 23.82
N ARG A 201 -5.21 47.50 24.31
CA ARG A 201 -3.90 47.30 24.99
C ARG A 201 -3.76 45.93 25.70
N ASP A 202 -2.63 45.30 25.39
CA ASP A 202 -1.88 44.19 25.96
C ASP A 202 -2.24 43.63 27.35
N ILE A 203 -2.46 42.31 27.42
CA ILE A 203 -2.04 41.43 28.53
C ILE A 203 -1.54 40.11 27.95
N GLN A 204 -0.29 39.75 28.28
CA GLN A 204 0.33 38.46 28.03
C GLN A 204 -0.43 37.33 28.75
N THR A 205 -0.75 36.24 28.05
CA THR A 205 -1.06 34.96 28.71
C THR A 205 -0.28 33.82 28.08
N ASN A 206 0.65 33.33 28.90
CA ASN A 206 1.40 32.10 28.78
C ASN A 206 0.42 30.90 28.72
N ILE A 207 0.43 30.11 27.66
CA ILE A 207 -0.30 28.82 27.59
C ILE A 207 0.73 27.70 27.42
N PRO A 208 0.76 26.68 28.31
CA PRO A 208 1.77 25.62 28.25
C PRO A 208 1.59 24.74 27.02
N ASN A 209 2.68 24.56 26.29
CA ASN A 209 2.83 23.59 25.23
C ASN A 209 2.85 22.17 25.84
N ALA A 210 1.72 21.47 25.81
CA ALA A 210 1.67 20.04 26.12
C ALA A 210 1.85 19.27 24.81
N ALA A 211 3.05 18.73 24.61
CA ALA A 211 3.36 17.81 23.53
C ALA A 211 2.36 16.65 23.50
N ALA A 212 1.78 16.37 22.33
CA ALA A 212 0.97 15.18 22.11
C ALA A 212 1.81 13.92 22.39
N PRO A 213 1.29 12.94 23.16
CA PRO A 213 2.02 11.71 23.43
C PRO A 213 2.15 10.85 22.16
N PRO A 214 3.16 9.97 22.08
CA PRO A 214 3.30 9.03 20.98
C PRO A 214 2.04 8.17 20.85
N ASN A 215 1.66 7.84 19.61
CA ASN A 215 0.49 7.06 19.24
C ASN A 215 0.48 5.71 19.99
N GLN A 216 -0.13 5.65 21.18
CA GLN A 216 -0.19 4.45 21.98
C GLN A 216 -1.24 3.51 21.40
N LEU A 217 -0.79 2.36 20.89
CA LEU A 217 -1.67 1.26 20.52
C LEU A 217 -2.57 0.87 21.71
N GLY A 218 -3.84 0.59 21.44
CA GLY A 218 -4.82 0.24 22.46
C GLY A 218 -4.55 -1.13 23.12
N GLN A 219 -5.45 -1.58 24.00
CA GLN A 219 -5.28 -2.85 24.75
C GLN A 219 -6.12 -4.02 24.20
N ALA A 220 -6.81 -3.82 23.08
CA ALA A 220 -7.69 -4.83 22.49
C ALA A 220 -6.95 -5.73 21.49
N ILE A 221 -7.58 -6.86 21.18
CA ILE A 221 -7.16 -7.79 20.13
C ILE A 221 -7.91 -7.49 18.84
N PHE A 222 -7.20 -7.27 17.74
CA PHE A 222 -7.81 -7.21 16.42
C PHE A 222 -8.15 -8.63 15.95
N VAL A 223 -9.39 -8.87 15.50
CA VAL A 223 -9.80 -10.17 14.98
C VAL A 223 -10.17 -10.05 13.50
N ALA A 224 -9.38 -10.72 12.66
CA ALA A 224 -9.61 -10.88 11.24
C ALA A 224 -10.23 -12.25 10.96
N HIS A 225 -11.17 -12.33 10.03
CA HIS A 225 -11.81 -13.60 9.69
C HIS A 225 -12.28 -13.64 8.23
N GLY A 226 -12.37 -14.87 7.74
CA GLY A 226 -12.86 -15.21 6.43
C GLY A 226 -14.38 -15.18 6.26
N LYS A 227 -14.88 -15.80 5.20
CA LYS A 227 -16.33 -15.95 4.94
C LYS A 227 -17.02 -16.82 6.01
N ASN A 228 -16.30 -17.78 6.59
CA ASN A 228 -16.81 -18.64 7.65
C ASN A 228 -16.98 -17.87 8.99
N LYS A 229 -18.23 -17.62 9.38
CA LYS A 229 -18.57 -16.97 10.65
C LYS A 229 -18.62 -17.91 11.85
N THR A 230 -18.64 -19.22 11.64
CA THR A 230 -18.66 -20.22 12.74
C THR A 230 -17.37 -20.16 13.54
N ALA A 231 -16.22 -20.20 12.85
CA ALA A 231 -14.91 -20.11 13.49
C ALA A 231 -14.73 -18.77 14.25
N LEU A 232 -15.20 -17.66 13.66
CA LEU A 232 -15.26 -16.35 14.34
C LEU A 232 -16.09 -16.43 15.63
N THR A 233 -17.29 -16.99 15.57
CA THR A 233 -18.20 -17.09 16.72
C THR A 233 -17.60 -17.94 17.84
N GLN A 234 -16.90 -19.01 17.48
CA GLN A 234 -16.17 -19.85 18.44
C GLN A 234 -15.02 -19.08 19.10
N LEU A 235 -14.25 -18.29 18.33
CA LEU A 235 -13.20 -17.45 18.89
C LEU A 235 -13.77 -16.37 19.83
N LYS A 236 -14.85 -15.70 19.43
CA LYS A 236 -15.54 -14.71 20.27
C LYS A 236 -15.95 -15.30 21.61
N THR A 237 -16.55 -16.48 21.60
CA THR A 237 -16.92 -17.22 22.82
C THR A 237 -15.73 -17.43 23.75
N ILE A 238 -14.56 -17.79 23.22
CA ILE A 238 -13.34 -17.94 24.00
C ILE A 238 -12.95 -16.60 24.62
N LEU A 239 -12.81 -15.56 23.81
CA LEU A 239 -12.35 -14.24 24.29
C LEU A 239 -13.31 -13.64 25.31
N ASP A 240 -14.62 -13.76 25.09
CA ASP A 240 -15.66 -13.31 26.01
C ASP A 240 -15.63 -14.06 27.34
N GLN A 241 -15.42 -15.38 27.33
CA GLN A 241 -15.32 -16.20 28.55
C GLN A 241 -14.20 -15.73 29.48
N PHE A 242 -13.09 -15.25 28.90
CA PHE A 242 -11.95 -14.73 29.66
C PHE A 242 -11.95 -13.19 29.79
N LYS A 243 -13.02 -12.52 29.34
CA LYS A 243 -13.17 -11.05 29.34
C LYS A 243 -12.01 -10.33 28.64
N ILE A 244 -11.49 -10.92 27.58
CA ILE A 244 -10.39 -10.36 26.80
C ILE A 244 -10.98 -9.40 25.77
N PRO A 245 -10.62 -8.10 25.78
CA PRO A 245 -11.19 -7.12 24.86
C PRO A 245 -10.73 -7.40 23.43
N TYR A 246 -11.65 -7.42 22.48
CA TYR A 246 -11.35 -7.58 21.06
C TYR A 246 -12.21 -6.69 20.18
N LYS A 247 -11.79 -6.51 18.94
CA LYS A 247 -12.53 -5.77 17.90
C LYS A 247 -12.56 -6.55 16.60
N VAL A 248 -13.73 -6.60 15.97
CA VAL A 248 -13.94 -7.22 14.66
C VAL A 248 -14.46 -6.16 13.71
N ALA A 249 -13.86 -6.04 12.53
CA ALA A 249 -14.22 -4.99 11.58
C ALA A 249 -15.70 -5.00 11.17
N ILE A 250 -16.35 -6.18 11.10
CA ILE A 250 -17.75 -6.29 10.71
C ILE A 250 -18.74 -5.85 11.80
N ASP A 251 -18.33 -5.83 13.06
CA ASP A 251 -19.22 -5.46 14.19
C ASP A 251 -19.26 -3.95 14.41
N GLU A 252 -18.22 -3.24 14.00
CA GLU A 252 -18.08 -1.80 14.18
C GLU A 252 -18.92 -1.03 13.15
N PRO A 253 -19.48 0.15 13.46
CA PRO A 253 -20.26 0.92 12.49
C PRO A 253 -19.36 1.49 11.38
N ASN A 254 -19.92 1.66 10.17
CA ASN A 254 -19.17 2.26 9.06
C ASN A 254 -19.05 3.78 9.20
N LEU A 255 -20.01 4.49 9.78
CA LEU A 255 -19.97 5.94 10.00
C LEU A 255 -19.58 6.77 8.75
N GLY A 256 -19.91 6.28 7.55
CA GLY A 256 -19.53 6.92 6.28
C GLY A 256 -18.04 6.84 5.92
N ARG A 257 -17.20 6.22 6.75
CA ARG A 257 -15.76 6.10 6.51
C ARG A 257 -15.46 5.00 5.48
N PRO A 258 -14.45 5.17 4.60
CA PRO A 258 -13.98 4.11 3.72
C PRO A 258 -13.62 2.84 4.51
N ILE A 259 -13.86 1.66 3.93
CA ILE A 259 -13.65 0.36 4.61
C ILE A 259 -12.19 0.19 5.08
N GLY A 260 -11.22 0.55 4.24
CA GLY A 260 -9.80 0.50 4.62
C GLY A 260 -9.47 1.42 5.80
N THR A 261 -10.04 2.63 5.83
CA THR A 261 -9.90 3.57 6.95
C THR A 261 -10.50 3.02 8.24
N LYS A 262 -11.69 2.43 8.16
CA LYS A 262 -12.34 1.74 9.29
C LYS A 262 -11.45 0.64 9.86
N VAL A 263 -10.96 -0.26 8.99
CA VAL A 263 -10.10 -1.37 9.40
C VAL A 263 -8.83 -0.84 10.06
N ARG A 264 -8.16 0.16 9.45
CA ARG A 264 -6.97 0.79 10.01
C ARG A 264 -7.22 1.38 11.41
N GLU A 265 -8.27 2.16 11.60
CA GLU A 265 -8.59 2.77 12.89
C GLU A 265 -8.86 1.72 13.97
N ILE A 266 -9.57 0.65 13.61
CA ILE A 266 -9.83 -0.48 14.50
C ILE A 266 -8.52 -1.17 14.89
N MET A 267 -7.63 -1.39 13.93
CA MET A 267 -6.31 -1.98 14.20
C MET A 267 -5.46 -1.09 15.10
N GLN A 268 -5.45 0.23 14.90
CA GLN A 268 -4.74 1.16 15.78
C GLN A 268 -5.26 1.17 17.23
N ALA A 269 -6.54 0.82 17.44
CA ALA A 269 -7.12 0.64 18.76
C ALA A 269 -6.77 -0.72 19.42
N CYS A 270 -5.99 -1.56 18.75
CA CYS A 270 -5.53 -2.87 19.21
C CYS A 270 -4.00 -2.91 19.34
N ASN A 271 -3.46 -3.87 20.08
CA ASN A 271 -2.00 -4.08 20.20
C ASN A 271 -1.51 -5.45 19.75
N CYS A 272 -2.42 -6.36 19.42
CA CYS A 272 -2.14 -7.67 18.85
C CYS A 272 -3.28 -8.09 17.92
N ALA A 273 -3.07 -9.17 17.16
CA ALA A 273 -4.07 -9.72 16.26
C ALA A 273 -4.27 -11.23 16.45
N ILE A 274 -5.50 -11.69 16.21
CA ILE A 274 -5.83 -13.08 15.93
C ILE A 274 -6.48 -13.13 14.54
N LEU A 275 -5.90 -13.88 13.61
CA LEU A 275 -6.40 -14.00 12.25
C LEU A 275 -6.87 -15.42 11.96
N ILE A 276 -8.11 -15.56 11.49
CA ILE A 276 -8.74 -16.85 11.21
C ILE A 276 -8.72 -17.13 9.70
N PHE A 277 -8.01 -18.18 9.33
CA PHE A 277 -7.82 -18.65 7.96
C PHE A 277 -8.67 -19.90 7.71
N THR A 278 -9.78 -19.73 7.01
CA THR A 278 -10.72 -20.81 6.62
C THR A 278 -10.67 -21.09 5.11
N ALA A 279 -11.28 -22.19 4.68
CA ALA A 279 -11.36 -22.57 3.26
C ALA A 279 -12.39 -21.70 2.50
N ASP A 280 -12.04 -20.47 2.15
CA ASP A 280 -12.98 -19.48 1.60
C ASP A 280 -12.94 -19.33 0.08
N GLU A 281 -11.79 -19.59 -0.53
CA GLU A 281 -11.56 -19.42 -1.96
C GLU A 281 -11.06 -20.75 -2.56
N GLU A 282 -11.74 -21.22 -3.61
CA GLU A 282 -11.33 -22.41 -4.37
C GLU A 282 -10.38 -22.00 -5.50
N PHE A 283 -9.20 -22.59 -5.54
CA PHE A 283 -8.22 -22.43 -6.59
C PHE A 283 -7.89 -23.79 -7.23
N GLN A 284 -7.24 -23.76 -8.39
CA GLN A 284 -6.62 -24.93 -8.98
C GLN A 284 -5.10 -24.76 -8.95
N ASP A 285 -4.38 -25.81 -8.56
CA ASP A 285 -2.93 -25.84 -8.70
C ASP A 285 -2.51 -26.09 -10.16
N SER A 286 -1.20 -26.04 -10.43
CA SER A 286 -0.62 -26.30 -11.76
C SER A 286 -0.90 -27.70 -12.31
N SER A 287 -1.36 -28.62 -11.46
CA SER A 287 -1.72 -29.99 -11.81
C SER A 287 -3.24 -30.18 -11.95
N GLY A 288 -4.03 -29.11 -11.79
CA GLY A 288 -5.49 -29.12 -11.88
C GLY A 288 -6.20 -29.60 -10.62
N ASN A 289 -5.50 -29.81 -9.50
CA ASN A 289 -6.14 -30.20 -8.24
C ASN A 289 -6.77 -28.99 -7.57
N LYS A 290 -7.93 -29.22 -6.93
CA LYS A 290 -8.59 -28.20 -6.11
C LYS A 290 -7.77 -27.91 -4.86
N VAL A 291 -7.49 -26.64 -4.63
CA VAL A 291 -6.80 -26.12 -3.45
C VAL A 291 -7.66 -25.05 -2.81
N TRP A 292 -7.88 -25.16 -1.50
CA TRP A 292 -8.61 -24.15 -0.74
C TRP A 292 -7.67 -23.14 -0.12
N ARG A 293 -7.97 -21.86 -0.28
CA ARG A 293 -7.20 -20.75 0.26
C ARG A 293 -8.07 -19.87 1.17
N PRO A 294 -7.44 -19.13 2.10
CA PRO A 294 -8.12 -18.11 2.88
C PRO A 294 -8.65 -16.98 1.99
N SER A 295 -9.60 -16.21 2.53
CA SER A 295 -10.01 -14.95 1.93
C SER A 295 -8.82 -14.00 1.75
N GLU A 296 -8.73 -13.35 0.59
CA GLU A 296 -7.70 -12.34 0.30
C GLU A 296 -7.72 -11.18 1.31
N ASN A 297 -8.90 -10.82 1.85
CA ASN A 297 -9.02 -9.78 2.88
C ASN A 297 -8.22 -10.12 4.13
N VAL A 298 -8.33 -11.38 4.60
CA VAL A 298 -7.58 -11.86 5.78
C VAL A 298 -6.08 -11.88 5.50
N VAL A 299 -5.67 -12.15 4.25
CA VAL A 299 -4.27 -12.08 3.83
C VAL A 299 -3.75 -10.64 3.86
N PHE A 300 -4.53 -9.64 3.41
CA PHE A 300 -4.16 -8.23 3.52
C PHE A 300 -4.08 -7.77 4.99
N GLU A 301 -5.03 -8.20 5.81
CA GLU A 301 -5.06 -7.93 7.25
C GLU A 301 -3.87 -8.57 7.99
N LEU A 302 -3.39 -9.73 7.54
CA LEU A 302 -2.16 -10.34 8.06
C LEU A 302 -0.95 -9.47 7.79
N GLY A 303 -0.80 -8.96 6.55
CA GLY A 303 0.29 -8.04 6.20
C GLY A 303 0.27 -6.76 7.04
N ALA A 304 -0.91 -6.15 7.19
CA ALA A 304 -1.07 -4.96 8.02
C ALA A 304 -0.82 -5.25 9.52
N SER A 305 -1.23 -6.42 10.01
CA SER A 305 -0.98 -6.85 11.39
C SER A 305 0.50 -7.08 11.65
N GLY A 306 1.22 -7.69 10.70
CA GLY A 306 2.67 -7.89 10.73
C GLY A 306 3.43 -6.58 10.89
N TYR A 307 2.96 -5.54 10.20
CA TYR A 307 3.53 -4.20 10.30
C TYR A 307 3.21 -3.51 11.64
N LEU A 308 1.95 -3.57 12.11
CA LEU A 308 1.51 -2.83 13.30
C LEU A 308 1.88 -3.49 14.63
N TYR A 309 1.85 -4.81 14.70
CA TYR A 309 1.99 -5.55 15.96
C TYR A 309 3.27 -6.36 16.04
N GLU A 310 4.11 -6.29 15.01
CA GLU A 310 5.34 -7.05 14.85
C GLU A 310 5.10 -8.56 15.09
N LYS A 311 5.49 -9.06 16.27
CA LYS A 311 5.42 -10.48 16.64
C LYS A 311 4.17 -10.85 17.44
N ARG A 312 3.27 -9.91 17.76
CA ARG A 312 2.06 -10.16 18.56
C ARG A 312 0.89 -10.56 17.67
N ILE A 313 1.02 -11.69 16.97
CA ILE A 313 0.05 -12.19 16.00
C ILE A 313 -0.19 -13.68 16.24
N VAL A 314 -1.45 -14.06 16.38
CA VAL A 314 -1.89 -15.47 16.40
C VAL A 314 -2.58 -15.78 15.10
N ILE A 315 -2.17 -16.87 14.46
CA ILE A 315 -2.79 -17.36 13.24
C ILE A 315 -3.55 -18.64 13.56
N MET A 316 -4.86 -18.62 13.35
CA MET A 316 -5.73 -19.79 13.45
C MET A 316 -5.96 -20.33 12.04
N LYS A 317 -5.52 -21.55 11.77
CA LYS A 317 -5.57 -22.13 10.42
C LYS A 317 -6.47 -23.36 10.37
N GLU A 318 -7.47 -23.35 9.51
CA GLU A 318 -8.30 -24.52 9.26
C GLU A 318 -7.48 -25.62 8.54
N ASP A 319 -7.71 -26.87 8.94
CA ASP A 319 -7.14 -28.05 8.29
C ASP A 319 -7.55 -28.09 6.81
N GLY A 320 -6.62 -28.43 5.92
CA GLY A 320 -6.88 -28.48 4.48
C GLY A 320 -6.81 -27.12 3.75
N VAL A 321 -6.67 -26.00 4.47
CA VAL A 321 -6.36 -24.69 3.85
C VAL A 321 -4.89 -24.64 3.47
N THR A 322 -4.58 -24.21 2.25
CA THR A 322 -3.20 -24.00 1.80
C THR A 322 -2.84 -22.53 1.96
N PHE A 323 -1.81 -22.25 2.77
CA PHE A 323 -1.25 -20.90 2.84
C PHE A 323 -0.60 -20.50 1.51
N PRO A 324 -0.65 -19.22 1.14
CA PRO A 324 0.30 -18.68 0.19
C PRO A 324 1.73 -18.93 0.69
N THR A 325 2.65 -19.27 -0.22
CA THR A 325 4.05 -19.60 0.13
C THR A 325 4.76 -18.47 0.87
N ASN A 326 4.30 -17.22 0.68
CA ASN A 326 4.75 -16.02 1.40
C ASN A 326 4.58 -16.06 2.93
N PHE A 327 3.78 -17.00 3.47
CA PHE A 327 3.48 -17.11 4.91
C PHE A 327 3.80 -18.50 5.49
N SER A 328 4.59 -19.29 4.77
CA SER A 328 4.92 -20.68 5.13
C SER A 328 5.84 -20.82 6.34
N ASP A 329 6.51 -19.73 6.72
CA ASP A 329 7.41 -19.60 7.85
C ASP A 329 6.73 -19.09 9.13
N LEU A 330 5.44 -18.71 9.06
CA LEU A 330 4.68 -18.26 10.21
C LEU A 330 4.14 -19.43 11.02
N GLY A 331 4.33 -19.37 12.36
CA GLY A 331 3.68 -20.29 13.28
C GLY A 331 2.16 -20.12 13.29
N TYR A 332 1.42 -21.22 13.38
CA TYR A 332 -0.04 -21.20 13.41
C TYR A 332 -0.59 -22.30 14.32
N ILE A 333 -1.81 -22.07 14.83
CA ILE A 333 -2.60 -23.05 15.54
C ILE A 333 -3.57 -23.67 14.53
N SER A 334 -3.40 -24.96 14.23
CA SER A 334 -4.31 -25.67 13.34
C SER A 334 -5.60 -26.07 14.08
N PHE A 335 -6.73 -26.00 13.38
CA PHE A 335 -8.02 -26.48 13.86
C PHE A 335 -8.81 -27.16 12.75
N SER A 336 -9.58 -28.18 13.10
CA SER A 336 -10.48 -28.83 12.15
C SER A 336 -11.69 -27.95 11.87
N LYS A 337 -12.29 -28.10 10.70
CA LYS A 337 -13.45 -27.30 10.27
C LYS A 337 -14.50 -27.18 11.37
N ASP A 338 -14.87 -25.94 11.70
CA ASP A 338 -15.86 -25.60 12.73
C ASP A 338 -15.54 -26.15 14.14
N GLN A 339 -14.26 -26.38 14.46
CA GLN A 339 -13.79 -26.87 15.78
C GLN A 339 -12.69 -25.97 16.39
N LEU A 340 -12.78 -24.65 16.16
CA LEU A 340 -11.80 -23.69 16.70
C LEU A 340 -11.84 -23.64 18.24
N ASN A 341 -13.00 -23.85 18.84
CA ASN A 341 -13.20 -23.91 20.30
C ASN A 341 -12.28 -24.94 21.00
N ALA A 342 -11.92 -26.04 20.33
CA ALA A 342 -10.99 -27.04 20.84
C ALA A 342 -9.57 -26.48 21.09
N LYS A 343 -9.27 -25.29 20.54
CA LYS A 343 -7.97 -24.60 20.63
C LYS A 343 -7.95 -23.44 21.62
N SER A 344 -8.93 -23.39 22.52
CA SER A 344 -9.05 -22.34 23.55
C SER A 344 -7.75 -22.15 24.36
N MET A 345 -7.15 -23.25 24.83
CA MET A 345 -5.92 -23.19 25.63
C MET A 345 -4.70 -22.77 24.82
N ASP A 346 -4.63 -23.14 23.54
CA ASP A 346 -3.54 -22.74 22.64
C ASP A 346 -3.59 -21.23 22.40
N VAL A 347 -4.78 -20.68 22.13
CA VAL A 347 -5.00 -19.23 21.98
C VAL A 347 -4.57 -18.48 23.24
N LEU A 348 -5.00 -18.95 24.42
CA LEU A 348 -4.64 -18.30 25.69
C LEU A 348 -3.13 -18.33 25.93
N LYS A 349 -2.46 -19.44 25.59
CA LYS A 349 -1.00 -19.57 25.75
C LYS A 349 -0.25 -18.52 24.94
N GLU A 350 -0.66 -18.27 23.70
CA GLU A 350 -0.09 -17.19 22.87
C GLU A 350 -0.34 -15.81 23.50
N LEU A 351 -1.56 -15.54 23.96
CA LEU A 351 -1.90 -14.25 24.56
C LEU A 351 -1.18 -13.98 25.89
N ILE A 352 -0.91 -15.03 26.67
CA ILE A 352 -0.05 -14.96 27.86
C ILE A 352 1.40 -14.69 27.44
N GLY A 353 1.89 -15.37 26.40
CA GLY A 353 3.22 -15.15 25.83
C GLY A 353 3.44 -13.71 25.37
N PHE A 354 2.40 -13.06 24.83
CA PHE A 354 2.43 -11.65 24.44
C PHE A 354 2.31 -10.68 25.62
N GLY A 355 2.03 -11.17 26.83
CA GLY A 355 1.78 -10.34 28.01
C GLY A 355 0.42 -9.64 28.02
N ILE A 356 -0.51 -10.05 27.13
CA ILE A 356 -1.87 -9.49 27.05
C ILE A 356 -2.76 -10.06 28.16
N VAL A 357 -2.61 -11.35 28.45
CA VAL A 357 -3.33 -12.03 29.53
C VAL A 357 -2.35 -12.32 30.67
N LYS A 358 -2.70 -11.91 31.90
CA LYS A 358 -1.94 -12.21 33.12
C LYS A 358 -2.66 -13.28 33.92
N ILE A 359 -1.96 -14.38 34.23
CA ILE A 359 -2.42 -15.34 35.23
C ILE A 359 -2.01 -14.77 36.60
N SER A 360 -2.99 -14.31 37.37
CA SER A 360 -2.75 -14.00 38.79
C SER A 360 -2.71 -15.33 39.55
N THR A 361 -1.61 -15.59 40.24
CA THR A 361 -1.42 -16.80 41.07
C THR A 361 -2.02 -16.60 42.45
#